data_AF-X0Y5Z9-F1
#
_entry.id   AF-X0Y5Z9-F1
#
_cell.length_a   1.000
_cell.length_b   1.000
_cell.length_c   1.000
_cell.angle_alpha   90.00
_cell.angle_beta   90.00
_cell.angle_gamma   90.00
#
_symmetry.space_group_name_H-M   'P 1'
#
loop_
_entity.id
_entity.type
_entity.pdbx_description
1 polymer ?
#
loop_
_entity_poly.entity_id
_entity_poly.type
_entity_poly.pdbx_seq_one_letter_code
_entity_poly.pdbx_strand_id
1 'polypeptide(L)'
;KTEKERFQVGKRALELLGVEHEIATENVVLNKVNTQSLLVNLGFDKDFKGEVGFDFVFGKIGEEKRSVLEIVNELSKFKIKDKAGSWIGSRMGRPEKAKLRKLTGSPNVLFPIGTEGGRLRSVNAAVEVGSVKSSFPFYYCKDCKRESIYRTCEVCSKKTVKKFYCRMCDKEVEEKCELHDSVQNYKNGKD
;
A
#
# COMPACT_ATOMS: atom_id res chain seq x y z
N LYS A 1 2.55 6.98 -54.14
CA LYS A 1 2.77 7.13 -52.69
C LYS A 1 1.48 7.71 -52.12
N THR A 2 0.74 6.93 -51.34
CA THR A 2 -0.53 7.37 -50.75
C THR A 2 -0.27 8.60 -49.87
N GLU A 3 -1.20 9.56 -49.79
CA GLU A 3 -1.00 10.79 -48.99
C GLU A 3 -0.64 10.50 -47.52
N LYS A 4 -1.02 9.32 -47.03
CA LYS A 4 -0.59 8.77 -45.73
C LYS A 4 0.93 8.71 -45.55
N GLU A 5 1.68 8.30 -46.57
CA GLU A 5 3.15 8.24 -46.51
C GLU A 5 3.77 9.64 -46.47
N ARG A 6 3.11 10.63 -47.10
CA ARG A 6 3.55 12.03 -47.11
C ARG A 6 3.42 12.66 -45.71
N PHE A 7 2.32 12.41 -45.01
CA PHE A 7 2.05 13.03 -43.71
C PHE A 7 2.62 12.27 -42.49
N GLN A 8 3.23 11.10 -42.69
CA GLN A 8 3.71 10.26 -41.59
C GLN A 8 4.70 10.98 -40.66
N VAL A 9 5.66 11.72 -41.22
CA VAL A 9 6.67 12.46 -40.45
C VAL A 9 6.03 13.63 -39.70
N GLY A 10 5.17 14.40 -40.38
CA GLY A 10 4.45 15.52 -39.78
C GLY A 10 3.53 15.09 -38.63
N LYS A 11 2.82 13.98 -38.81
CA LYS A 11 1.98 13.38 -37.76
C LYS A 11 2.80 13.07 -36.52
N ARG A 12 3.95 12.39 -36.67
CA ARG A 12 4.81 12.05 -35.54
C ARG A 12 5.35 13.30 -34.83
N ALA A 13 5.67 14.35 -35.58
CA ALA A 13 6.11 15.62 -35.00
C ALA A 13 5.00 16.26 -34.14
N LEU A 14 3.74 16.27 -34.61
CA LEU A 14 2.60 16.77 -33.85
C LEU A 14 2.35 15.98 -32.56
N GLU A 15 2.49 14.65 -32.61
CA GLU A 15 2.40 13.79 -31.42
C GLU A 15 3.48 14.12 -30.38
N LEU A 16 4.74 14.31 -30.80
CA LEU A 16 5.85 14.63 -29.88
C LEU A 16 5.73 16.04 -29.28
N LEU A 17 5.19 16.99 -30.04
CA LEU A 17 4.89 18.34 -29.55
C LEU A 17 3.66 18.36 -28.63
N GLY A 18 2.88 17.28 -28.56
CA GLY A 18 1.63 17.23 -27.80
C GLY A 18 0.54 18.13 -28.38
N VAL A 19 0.54 18.34 -29.70
CA VAL A 19 -0.50 19.13 -30.39
C VAL A 19 -1.67 18.23 -30.72
N GLU A 20 -2.84 18.57 -30.17
CA GLU A 20 -4.08 17.87 -30.44
C GLU A 20 -4.51 18.04 -31.91
N HIS A 21 -4.73 16.92 -32.59
CA HIS A 21 -5.09 16.82 -34.00
C HIS A 21 -6.01 15.63 -34.25
N GLU A 22 -6.82 15.72 -35.30
CA GLU A 22 -7.74 14.68 -35.76
C GLU A 22 -7.19 13.99 -37.02
N ILE A 23 -7.52 12.72 -37.20
CA ILE A 23 -7.10 11.93 -38.35
C ILE A 23 -8.31 11.67 -39.25
N ALA A 24 -8.29 12.23 -40.45
CA ALA A 24 -9.22 11.91 -41.53
C ALA A 24 -8.64 10.78 -42.42
N THR A 25 -9.39 10.33 -43.42
CA THR A 25 -9.05 9.17 -44.28
C THR A 25 -7.62 9.23 -44.84
N GLU A 26 -7.18 10.40 -45.27
CA GLU A 26 -5.86 10.63 -45.88
C GLU A 26 -5.11 11.84 -45.30
N ASN A 27 -5.75 12.59 -44.39
CA ASN A 27 -5.26 13.89 -43.92
C ASN A 27 -5.18 13.97 -42.39
N VAL A 28 -4.29 14.83 -41.90
CA VAL A 28 -4.22 15.23 -40.49
C VAL A 28 -4.81 16.63 -40.36
N VAL A 29 -5.85 16.78 -39.54
CA VAL A 29 -6.62 18.01 -39.40
C VAL A 29 -6.35 18.62 -38.02
N LEU A 30 -6.04 19.92 -38.00
CA LEU A 30 -5.80 20.68 -36.79
C LEU A 30 -6.97 21.64 -36.54
N ASN A 31 -7.38 21.74 -35.28
CA ASN A 31 -8.39 22.71 -34.88
C ASN A 31 -7.90 24.14 -35.09
N LYS A 32 -8.82 25.07 -35.38
CA LYS A 32 -8.50 26.48 -35.65
C LYS A 32 -7.58 27.09 -34.60
N VAL A 33 -7.84 26.85 -33.32
CA VAL A 33 -7.04 27.38 -32.21
C VAL A 33 -5.62 26.82 -32.22
N ASN A 34 -5.48 25.49 -32.37
CA ASN A 34 -4.17 24.84 -32.39
C ASN A 34 -3.35 25.25 -33.62
N THR A 35 -3.99 25.40 -34.78
CA THR A 35 -3.36 25.90 -36.01
C THR A 35 -2.83 27.32 -35.81
N GLN A 36 -3.63 28.23 -35.24
CA GLN A 36 -3.18 29.60 -34.96
C GLN A 36 -2.01 29.62 -33.99
N SER A 37 -2.06 28.83 -32.92
CA SER A 37 -0.95 28.74 -31.95
C SER A 37 0.34 28.21 -32.59
N LEU A 38 0.24 27.18 -33.43
CA LEU A 38 1.39 26.61 -34.13
C LEU A 38 2.00 27.62 -35.10
N LEU A 39 1.17 28.30 -35.90
CA LEU A 39 1.61 29.28 -36.89
C LEU A 39 2.26 30.51 -36.25
N VAL A 40 1.70 31.03 -35.15
CA VAL A 40 2.28 32.17 -34.41
C VAL A 40 3.65 31.84 -33.85
N ASN A 41 3.85 30.63 -33.34
CA ASN A 41 5.16 30.19 -32.84
C ASN A 41 6.19 30.04 -33.97
N LEU A 42 5.75 29.82 -35.21
CA LEU A 42 6.61 29.73 -36.39
C LEU A 42 6.83 31.09 -37.09
N GLY A 43 6.30 32.19 -36.53
CA GLY A 43 6.49 33.55 -37.05
C GLY A 43 5.40 34.07 -37.99
N PHE A 44 4.32 33.30 -38.21
CA PHE A 44 3.19 33.72 -39.03
C PHE A 44 2.14 34.51 -38.23
N ASP A 45 1.34 35.32 -38.92
CA ASP A 45 0.24 36.05 -38.29
C ASP A 45 -0.96 35.15 -37.98
N LYS A 46 -1.75 35.52 -36.96
CA LYS A 46 -2.93 34.77 -36.48
C LYS A 46 -4.00 34.54 -37.56
N ASP A 47 -4.05 35.44 -38.54
CA ASP A 47 -5.02 35.43 -39.63
C ASP A 47 -4.41 34.98 -40.95
N PHE A 48 -3.26 34.29 -40.92
CA PHE A 48 -2.64 33.75 -42.11
C PHE A 48 -3.60 32.81 -42.85
N LYS A 49 -3.85 33.12 -44.14
CA LYS A 49 -4.67 32.33 -45.05
C LYS A 49 -3.85 32.07 -46.31
N GLY A 50 -3.36 30.84 -46.47
CA GLY A 50 -2.57 30.44 -47.62
C GLY A 50 -1.88 29.10 -47.39
N GLU A 51 -1.21 28.61 -48.42
CA GLU A 51 -0.30 27.47 -48.29
C GLU A 51 1.05 27.95 -47.75
N VAL A 52 1.55 27.26 -46.73
CA VAL A 52 2.86 27.58 -46.14
C VAL A 52 3.94 26.82 -46.91
N GLY A 53 4.72 27.54 -47.71
CA GLY A 53 5.94 27.01 -48.33
C GLY A 53 7.11 27.03 -47.35
N PHE A 54 7.47 25.88 -46.79
CA PHE A 54 8.48 25.76 -45.73
C PHE A 54 9.94 25.73 -46.22
N ASP A 55 10.18 25.51 -47.52
CA ASP A 55 11.53 25.25 -48.07
C ASP A 55 12.49 26.43 -47.93
N PHE A 56 11.98 27.67 -47.85
CA PHE A 56 12.82 28.87 -47.89
C PHE A 56 13.27 29.38 -46.51
N VAL A 57 12.52 29.07 -45.44
CA VAL A 57 12.76 29.66 -44.10
C VAL A 57 13.72 28.81 -43.26
N PHE A 58 13.61 27.48 -43.34
CA PHE A 58 14.39 26.57 -42.49
C PHE A 58 15.64 25.97 -43.17
N GLY A 59 15.79 26.14 -44.49
CA GLY A 59 16.92 25.59 -45.24
C GLY A 59 18.29 26.12 -44.80
N LYS A 60 18.36 27.33 -44.22
CA LYS A 60 19.59 27.92 -43.66
C LYS A 60 19.82 27.62 -42.18
N ILE A 61 18.79 27.20 -41.46
CA ILE A 61 18.81 27.07 -40.00
C ILE A 61 19.33 25.68 -39.56
N GLY A 62 19.25 24.68 -40.44
CA GLY A 62 19.66 23.31 -40.14
C GLY A 62 21.18 23.07 -40.01
N GLU A 63 22.03 24.01 -40.41
CA GLU A 63 23.49 23.84 -40.38
C GLU A 63 24.15 24.26 -39.07
N GLU A 64 23.48 25.08 -38.26
CA GLU A 64 24.02 25.55 -36.98
C GLU A 64 23.54 24.67 -35.82
N LYS A 65 24.46 24.31 -34.90
CA LYS A 65 24.16 23.54 -33.67
C LYS A 65 23.43 24.41 -32.62
N ARG A 66 22.29 24.98 -32.97
CA ARG A 66 21.41 25.73 -32.03
C ARG A 66 20.33 24.82 -31.47
N SER A 67 19.82 25.16 -30.28
CA SER A 67 18.67 24.45 -29.72
C SER A 67 17.39 24.82 -30.48
N VAL A 68 16.45 23.88 -30.63
CA VAL A 68 15.18 24.12 -31.34
C VAL A 68 14.41 25.31 -30.74
N LEU A 69 14.50 25.49 -29.42
CA LEU A 69 13.84 26.59 -28.74
C LEU A 69 14.43 27.97 -29.09
N GLU A 70 15.74 28.07 -29.34
CA GLU A 70 16.38 29.31 -29.79
C GLU A 70 15.91 29.68 -31.20
N ILE A 71 15.87 28.70 -32.10
CA ILE A 71 15.38 28.87 -33.48
C ILE A 71 13.94 29.37 -33.48
N VAL A 72 13.08 28.75 -32.67
CA VAL A 72 11.67 29.13 -32.56
C VAL A 72 11.54 30.55 -31.99
N ASN A 73 12.37 30.91 -31.02
CA ASN A 73 12.39 32.28 -30.45
C ASN A 73 12.83 33.34 -31.47
N GLU A 74 13.73 33.02 -32.39
CA GLU A 74 14.15 33.94 -33.46
C GLU A 74 13.04 34.20 -34.49
N LEU A 75 12.25 33.17 -34.81
CA LEU A 75 11.15 33.26 -35.78
C LEU A 75 9.89 33.88 -35.19
N SER A 76 9.60 33.57 -33.93
CA SER A 76 8.39 34.02 -33.27
C SER A 76 8.47 35.49 -32.88
N LYS A 77 7.33 36.19 -32.92
CA LYS A 77 7.22 37.57 -32.41
C LYS A 77 7.31 37.64 -30.87
N PHE A 78 7.20 36.51 -30.17
CA PHE A 78 7.06 36.44 -28.72
C PHE A 78 8.12 35.52 -28.11
N LYS A 79 8.70 35.89 -26.98
CA LYS A 79 9.67 35.01 -26.31
C LYS A 79 9.00 33.77 -25.70
N ILE A 80 9.25 32.60 -26.27
CA ILE A 80 8.77 31.29 -25.84
C ILE A 80 9.78 30.67 -24.86
N LYS A 81 9.29 30.24 -23.70
CA LYS A 81 10.07 29.53 -22.68
C LYS A 81 9.79 28.04 -22.72
N ASP A 82 10.73 27.24 -22.23
CA ASP A 82 10.50 25.82 -22.05
C ASP A 82 9.34 25.57 -21.07
N LYS A 83 8.37 24.76 -21.50
CA LYS A 83 7.18 24.38 -20.74
C LYS A 83 7.41 23.08 -19.95
N ALA A 84 8.26 22.18 -20.46
CA ALA A 84 8.43 20.84 -19.93
C ALA A 84 9.42 20.80 -18.76
N GLY A 85 10.45 21.64 -18.77
CA GLY A 85 11.39 21.79 -17.66
C GLY A 85 12.03 20.46 -17.25
N SER A 86 11.71 20.00 -16.03
CA SER A 86 12.26 18.75 -15.47
C SER A 86 11.20 17.68 -15.30
N TRP A 87 11.50 16.46 -15.75
CA TRP A 87 10.60 15.31 -15.64
C TRP A 87 10.92 14.50 -14.38
N ILE A 88 9.89 14.21 -13.56
CA ILE A 88 10.01 13.35 -12.39
C ILE A 88 9.34 12.02 -12.68
N GLY A 89 10.09 10.92 -12.54
CA GLY A 89 9.54 9.57 -12.63
C GLY A 89 8.79 9.17 -11.36
N SER A 90 7.74 8.37 -11.50
CA SER A 90 7.03 7.75 -10.36
C SER A 90 6.82 6.26 -10.60
N ARG A 91 6.72 5.50 -9.51
CA ARG A 91 6.34 4.08 -9.52
C ARG A 91 5.15 3.92 -8.59
N MET A 92 4.17 3.13 -9.01
CA MET A 92 3.04 2.80 -8.14
C MET A 92 3.53 2.01 -6.94
N GLY A 93 3.31 2.57 -5.75
CA GLY A 93 3.58 1.90 -4.48
C GLY A 93 2.51 0.87 -4.16
N ARG A 94 2.71 0.16 -3.04
CA ARG A 94 1.68 -0.74 -2.52
C ARG A 94 0.44 0.07 -2.13
N PRO A 95 -0.77 -0.33 -2.55
CA PRO A 95 -2.01 0.34 -2.13
C PRO A 95 -2.17 0.38 -0.60
N GLU A 96 -2.84 1.41 -0.13
CA GLU A 96 -3.21 1.56 1.28
C GLU A 96 -4.13 0.41 1.73
N LYS A 97 -4.02 0.01 3.02
CA LYS A 97 -4.75 -1.12 3.59
C LYS A 97 -5.65 -0.69 4.76
N ALA A 98 -6.96 -0.84 4.60
CA ALA A 98 -7.97 -0.51 5.61
C ALA A 98 -8.67 -1.74 6.26
N LYS A 99 -8.11 -2.95 6.14
CA LYS A 99 -8.72 -4.19 6.67
C LYS A 99 -8.46 -4.36 8.17
N LEU A 100 -9.50 -4.73 8.94
CA LEU A 100 -9.39 -5.13 10.35
C LEU A 100 -8.31 -6.18 10.56
N ARG A 101 -7.53 -6.04 11.65
CA ARG A 101 -6.57 -7.07 12.05
C ARG A 101 -7.32 -8.23 12.68
N LYS A 102 -7.25 -9.40 12.05
CA LYS A 102 -7.75 -10.65 12.60
C LYS A 102 -6.57 -11.57 12.88
N LEU A 103 -6.57 -12.19 14.06
CA LEU A 103 -5.69 -13.32 14.33
C LEU A 103 -6.17 -14.52 13.51
N THR A 104 -5.23 -15.40 13.15
CA THR A 104 -5.52 -16.66 12.49
C THR A 104 -6.45 -17.50 13.38
N GLY A 105 -7.60 -17.92 12.85
CA GLY A 105 -8.64 -18.61 13.63
C GLY A 105 -9.72 -17.71 14.24
N SER A 106 -9.58 -16.38 14.17
CA SER A 106 -10.56 -15.39 14.69
C SER A 106 -11.10 -15.72 16.09
N PRO A 107 -10.23 -15.92 17.11
CA PRO A 107 -10.67 -16.21 18.47
C PRO A 107 -11.42 -15.01 19.06
N ASN A 108 -12.51 -15.29 19.78
CA ASN A 108 -13.27 -14.28 20.51
C ASN A 108 -12.71 -14.00 21.91
N VAL A 109 -12.06 -14.99 22.54
CA VAL A 109 -11.51 -14.92 23.91
C VAL A 109 -10.17 -15.64 24.01
N LEU A 110 -9.27 -15.13 24.85
CA LEU A 110 -7.98 -15.76 25.16
C LEU A 110 -8.14 -16.70 26.37
N PHE A 111 -8.76 -17.85 26.13
CA PHE A 111 -8.88 -18.92 27.12
C PHE A 111 -8.25 -20.20 26.56
N PRO A 112 -7.32 -20.86 27.29
CA PRO A 112 -6.66 -22.07 26.80
C PRO A 112 -7.63 -23.26 26.87
N ILE A 113 -7.94 -23.87 25.73
CA ILE A 113 -8.95 -24.95 25.60
C ILE A 113 -8.34 -26.26 25.08
N GLY A 114 -7.02 -26.45 25.25
CA GLY A 114 -6.31 -27.69 24.91
C GLY A 114 -6.73 -28.31 23.57
N THR A 115 -6.88 -29.63 23.55
CA THR A 115 -7.42 -30.41 22.42
C THR A 115 -8.94 -30.58 22.48
N GLU A 116 -9.53 -30.30 23.63
CA GLU A 116 -10.94 -30.53 23.96
C GLU A 116 -11.88 -29.59 23.18
N GLY A 117 -11.38 -28.43 22.73
CA GLY A 117 -12.15 -27.50 21.89
C GLY A 117 -12.20 -27.86 20.40
N GLY A 118 -11.62 -29.00 20.00
CA GLY A 118 -11.57 -29.45 18.61
C GLY A 118 -10.79 -28.51 17.67
N ARG A 119 -11.03 -28.63 16.35
CA ARG A 119 -10.31 -27.87 15.32
C ARG A 119 -10.39 -26.35 15.49
N LEU A 120 -11.52 -25.86 15.99
CA LEU A 120 -11.79 -24.43 16.15
C LEU A 120 -11.44 -23.91 17.54
N ARG A 121 -10.96 -24.76 18.45
CA ARG A 121 -10.72 -24.41 19.88
C ARG A 121 -11.95 -23.70 20.49
N SER A 122 -13.13 -24.28 20.27
CA SER A 122 -14.40 -23.74 20.75
C SER A 122 -14.61 -24.07 22.22
N VAL A 123 -15.06 -23.09 23.02
CA VAL A 123 -15.46 -23.31 24.42
C VAL A 123 -16.64 -24.28 24.48
N ASN A 124 -17.62 -24.13 23.60
CA ASN A 124 -18.83 -24.95 23.60
C ASN A 124 -18.51 -26.43 23.40
N ALA A 125 -17.55 -26.75 22.51
CA ALA A 125 -17.11 -28.13 22.28
C ALA A 125 -16.41 -28.71 23.52
N ALA A 126 -15.61 -27.89 24.23
CA ALA A 126 -14.95 -28.33 25.45
C ALA A 126 -15.93 -28.54 26.63
N VAL A 127 -17.05 -27.81 26.66
CA VAL A 127 -18.11 -28.02 27.67
C VAL A 127 -18.77 -29.39 27.49
N GLU A 128 -18.94 -29.88 26.26
CA GLU A 128 -19.48 -31.22 25.99
C GLU A 128 -18.56 -32.34 26.51
N VAL A 129 -17.25 -32.15 26.47
CA VAL A 129 -16.26 -33.07 27.05
C VAL A 129 -16.26 -33.00 28.58
N GLY A 130 -16.63 -31.86 29.16
CA GLY A 130 -16.83 -31.65 30.60
C GLY A 130 -15.56 -31.32 31.40
N SER A 131 -14.36 -31.50 30.84
CA SER A 131 -13.10 -31.09 31.47
C SER A 131 -12.07 -30.64 30.44
N VAL A 132 -11.14 -29.78 30.86
CA VAL A 132 -10.06 -29.26 30.00
C VAL A 132 -8.74 -29.43 30.72
N LYS A 133 -7.78 -30.07 30.05
CA LYS A 133 -6.40 -30.16 30.51
C LYS A 133 -5.58 -29.07 29.83
N SER A 134 -5.24 -28.02 30.57
CA SER A 134 -4.33 -26.99 30.07
C SER A 134 -3.53 -26.34 31.19
N SER A 135 -2.53 -25.55 30.82
CA SER A 135 -1.72 -24.78 31.76
C SER A 135 -2.52 -23.61 32.33
N PHE A 136 -3.24 -23.84 33.43
CA PHE A 136 -4.00 -22.80 34.12
C PHE A 136 -3.22 -22.15 35.26
N PRO A 137 -3.37 -20.83 35.47
CA PRO A 137 -2.74 -20.17 36.59
C PRO A 137 -3.26 -20.71 37.93
N PHE A 138 -2.36 -20.89 38.89
CA PHE A 138 -2.70 -21.45 40.18
C PHE A 138 -3.07 -20.35 41.19
N TYR A 139 -4.35 -20.30 41.60
CA TYR A 139 -4.84 -19.42 42.65
C TYR A 139 -5.46 -20.20 43.81
N TYR A 140 -5.34 -19.65 45.02
CA TYR A 140 -5.85 -20.26 46.25
C TYR A 140 -6.69 -19.26 47.07
N CYS A 141 -7.87 -19.68 47.50
CA CYS A 141 -8.75 -18.89 48.36
C CYS A 141 -8.45 -19.19 49.84
N LYS A 142 -8.12 -18.15 50.62
CA LYS A 142 -7.83 -18.29 52.07
C LYS A 142 -9.08 -18.63 52.89
N ASP A 143 -10.24 -18.13 52.50
CA ASP A 143 -11.51 -18.33 53.22
C ASP A 143 -12.13 -19.70 52.96
N CYS A 144 -12.25 -20.09 51.68
CA CYS A 144 -12.87 -21.37 51.30
C CYS A 144 -11.88 -22.54 51.28
N LYS A 145 -10.58 -22.27 51.38
CA LYS A 145 -9.50 -23.28 51.26
C LYS A 145 -9.60 -24.12 49.97
N ARG A 146 -9.98 -23.48 48.87
CA ARG A 146 -10.12 -24.10 47.54
C ARG A 146 -9.16 -23.49 46.54
N GLU A 147 -8.78 -24.30 45.57
CA GLU A 147 -7.98 -23.91 44.41
C GLU A 147 -8.89 -23.43 43.28
N SER A 148 -8.48 -22.39 42.57
CA SER A 148 -9.21 -21.85 41.42
C SER A 148 -8.25 -21.36 40.34
N ILE A 149 -8.78 -21.18 39.13
CA ILE A 149 -8.05 -20.56 38.01
C ILE A 149 -8.26 -19.04 37.93
N TYR A 150 -9.26 -18.54 38.66
CA TYR A 150 -9.65 -17.13 38.66
C TYR A 150 -9.03 -16.35 39.83
N ARG A 151 -8.91 -15.03 39.65
CA ARG A 151 -8.46 -14.06 40.67
C ARG A 151 -9.50 -13.80 41.77
N THR A 152 -10.73 -14.26 41.56
CA THR A 152 -11.85 -14.12 42.48
C THR A 152 -12.44 -15.50 42.71
N CYS A 153 -12.71 -15.84 43.97
CA CYS A 153 -13.28 -17.12 44.32
C CYS A 153 -14.75 -17.20 43.85
N GLU A 154 -15.12 -18.29 43.20
CA GLU A 154 -16.49 -18.51 42.70
C GLU A 154 -17.53 -18.70 43.82
N VAL A 155 -17.10 -19.13 45.01
CA VAL A 155 -18.00 -19.45 46.13
C VAL A 155 -18.22 -18.27 47.06
N CYS A 156 -17.14 -17.58 47.47
CA CYS A 156 -17.22 -16.48 48.45
C CYS A 156 -16.96 -15.09 47.85
N SER A 157 -16.66 -14.99 46.55
CA SER A 157 -16.37 -13.73 45.84
C SER A 157 -15.21 -12.90 46.38
N LYS A 158 -14.39 -13.46 47.28
CA LYS A 158 -13.17 -12.81 47.80
C LYS A 158 -12.00 -12.99 46.85
N LYS A 159 -11.01 -12.09 46.93
CA LYS A 159 -9.78 -12.15 46.13
C LYS A 159 -8.95 -13.38 46.50
N THR A 160 -8.49 -14.11 45.50
CA THR A 160 -7.61 -15.26 45.67
C THR A 160 -6.15 -14.84 45.63
N VAL A 161 -5.30 -15.60 46.31
CA VAL A 161 -3.85 -15.38 46.31
C VAL A 161 -3.22 -16.27 45.26
N LYS A 162 -2.34 -15.69 44.44
CA LYS A 162 -1.60 -16.44 43.43
C LYS A 162 -0.56 -17.31 44.12
N LYS A 163 -0.51 -18.57 43.74
CA LYS A 163 0.51 -19.52 44.17
C LYS A 163 1.31 -20.01 42.96
N PHE A 164 2.47 -20.58 43.24
CA PHE A 164 3.36 -21.16 42.24
C PHE A 164 3.61 -22.62 42.55
N TYR A 165 4.09 -23.36 41.55
CA TYR A 165 4.40 -24.76 41.65
C TYR A 165 5.84 -25.02 41.20
N CYS A 166 6.63 -25.70 42.02
CA CYS A 166 7.97 -26.14 41.66
C CYS A 166 7.90 -27.58 41.10
N ARG A 167 8.20 -27.76 39.81
CA ARG A 167 8.19 -29.08 39.15
C ARG A 167 9.29 -30.03 39.65
N MET A 168 10.36 -29.49 40.24
CA MET A 168 11.50 -30.29 40.69
C MET A 168 11.26 -30.86 42.10
N CYS A 169 10.54 -30.11 42.95
CA CYS A 169 10.21 -30.53 44.32
C CYS A 169 8.82 -31.13 44.45
N ASP A 170 8.00 -31.10 43.39
CA ASP A 170 6.57 -31.41 43.41
C ASP A 170 5.81 -30.66 44.55
N LYS A 171 6.24 -29.43 44.88
CA LYS A 171 5.70 -28.63 46.01
C LYS A 171 5.10 -27.29 45.55
N GLU A 172 4.06 -26.86 46.26
CA GLU A 172 3.50 -25.51 46.17
C GLU A 172 4.40 -24.50 46.88
N VAL A 173 4.64 -23.36 46.24
CA VAL A 173 5.49 -22.28 46.73
C VAL A 173 4.81 -20.94 46.51
N GLU A 174 5.08 -19.96 47.37
CA GLU A 174 4.41 -18.65 47.32
C GLU A 174 5.08 -17.67 46.36
N GLU A 175 6.40 -17.71 46.20
CA GLU A 175 7.13 -16.83 45.28
C GLU A 175 8.34 -17.50 44.63
N LYS A 176 9.18 -18.19 45.41
CA LYS A 176 10.39 -18.88 44.94
C LYS A 176 10.53 -20.22 45.64
N CYS A 177 11.15 -21.19 44.96
CA CYS A 177 11.58 -22.42 45.60
C CYS A 177 13.01 -22.22 46.12
N GLU A 178 13.24 -22.47 47.40
CA GLU A 178 14.54 -22.27 48.06
C GLU A 178 15.65 -23.16 47.47
N LEU A 179 15.27 -24.27 46.82
CA LEU A 179 16.19 -25.24 46.21
C LEU A 179 16.33 -25.06 44.69
N HIS A 180 15.37 -24.40 44.04
CA HIS A 180 15.31 -24.29 42.58
C HIS A 180 14.81 -22.91 42.18
N ASP A 181 15.63 -22.15 41.46
CA ASP A 181 15.32 -20.77 41.07
C ASP A 181 14.20 -20.66 40.00
N SER A 182 13.68 -21.80 39.53
CA SER A 182 12.58 -21.88 38.57
C SER A 182 11.27 -22.32 39.22
N VAL A 183 10.27 -21.44 39.20
CA VAL A 183 8.89 -21.74 39.60
C VAL A 183 7.93 -21.57 38.42
N GLN A 184 6.87 -22.37 38.36
CA GLN A 184 5.83 -22.25 37.35
C GLN A 184 4.54 -21.68 37.92
N ASN A 185 3.83 -20.92 37.08
CA ASN A 185 2.55 -20.32 37.43
C ASN A 185 1.37 -21.31 37.39
N TYR A 186 1.60 -22.54 36.95
CA TYR A 186 0.57 -23.53 36.67
C TYR A 186 1.02 -24.91 37.19
N LYS A 187 0.06 -25.72 37.62
CA LYS A 187 0.28 -27.13 37.94
C LYS A 187 0.10 -27.92 36.65
N ASN A 188 1.16 -28.54 36.15
CA ASN A 188 0.98 -29.57 35.13
C ASN A 188 0.52 -30.84 35.85
N GLY A 189 -0.64 -31.37 35.47
CA GLY A 189 -0.92 -32.78 35.77
C GLY A 189 0.19 -33.62 35.15
N LYS A 190 0.71 -34.61 35.89
CA LYS A 190 1.44 -35.71 35.26
C LYS A 190 0.44 -36.37 34.30
N ASP A 191 0.80 -36.49 33.03
CA ASP A 191 0.16 -37.44 32.12
C ASP A 191 0.35 -38.86 32.64
#